data_AF-A0A4R0MQL9-F1
#
_entry.id   AF-A0A4R0MQL9-F1
#
_cell.length_a   1.000
_cell.length_b   1.000
_cell.length_c   1.000
_cell.angle_alpha   90.00
_cell.angle_beta   90.00
_cell.angle_gamma   90.00
#
_symmetry.space_group_name_H-M   'P 1'
#
loop_
_entity.id
_entity.type
_entity.pdbx_description
1 polymer ?
#
loop_
_entity_poly.entity_id
_entity_poly.type
_entity_poly.pdbx_seq_one_letter_code
_entity_poly.pdbx_strand_id
1 'polypeptide(L)'
;MNKQLTILLVLLLSLTSTYGQKVYEPQILILAPDLTKYEPSFEKEIVDYNKEIKKKINLSEREATLNSPDFKKQPENIQLISKSEIEFSKDIDFFKQASIIAESFLTYRFYEKFPNLLIKLKDAKSNGTLGNLKTYADAEKLQYVLNFASIELYKENKINYAKIKIQLYDNISNSIILEKAYIGDWNNPGFEFTCKDKTINCTLSNALSQALAEVIHTIASNSPTLKRERQLQEERFEALMKDYFNRYFDKQDLKAIISSLDSNVNTEIAYQALFNADKSKFVAFFLEQVSTQDFKALKDSKKDKNVKIISDKGIKDKGFLDDIPKTYAYIVKGVKHKDKWYHEKSNVTYFSANSSNEGQQEFFNNLQQWNFFKENSTAFNPDFWETELFEKVPDLRKDPDWEKYGTSMWKTDEINNRPYIGLYKIVANNFKKELEKENSIFDKSKTALFAQFYQDLKAKNPQAYQKISEHSLIYPTNKSIVLNPTLITSKDGKKTIHYFVILANQNNVFEWTYFEPKKITDDLYGSEVVDQISGLTDWNFSVDNLNDMDFWKKYVLLQADGKYKYLSEVRQ
;
A
#
# COMPACT_ATOMS: atom_id res chain seq x y z
N MET A 1 -20.37 -23.66 -5.98
CA MET A 1 -20.08 -22.25 -5.70
C MET A 1 -19.74 -21.59 -7.02
N ASN A 2 -20.75 -20.99 -7.63
CA ASN A 2 -20.73 -20.38 -8.97
C ASN A 2 -21.48 -19.07 -8.86
N LYS A 3 -21.00 -18.06 -9.60
CA LYS A 3 -21.33 -16.62 -9.61
C LYS A 3 -20.31 -15.78 -8.85
N GLN A 4 -19.71 -14.85 -9.59
CA GLN A 4 -18.62 -13.94 -9.23
C GLN A 4 -17.19 -14.46 -9.45
N LEU A 5 -16.87 -14.74 -10.71
CA LEU A 5 -15.54 -14.41 -11.25
C LEU A 5 -15.79 -13.44 -12.41
N THR A 6 -16.36 -12.28 -12.09
CA THR A 6 -16.44 -11.16 -13.02
C THR A 6 -15.12 -10.43 -12.91
N ILE A 7 -14.37 -10.45 -14.00
CA ILE A 7 -13.14 -9.71 -14.24
C ILE A 7 -13.30 -8.27 -13.75
N LEU A 8 -12.63 -7.94 -12.64
CA LEU A 8 -12.47 -6.58 -12.15
C LEU A 8 -11.03 -6.43 -11.67
N LEU A 9 -10.10 -6.31 -12.62
CA LEU A 9 -8.71 -5.97 -12.33
C LEU A 9 -8.11 -5.09 -13.43
N VAL A 10 -8.80 -4.00 -13.79
CA VAL A 10 -8.21 -2.88 -14.54
C VAL A 10 -8.91 -1.59 -14.08
N LEU A 11 -8.63 -1.15 -12.86
CA LEU A 11 -9.04 0.17 -12.39
C LEU A 11 -8.19 0.54 -11.17
N LEU A 12 -6.91 0.82 -11.40
CA LEU A 12 -6.10 1.77 -10.62
C LEU A 12 -4.72 1.88 -11.29
N LEU A 13 -4.25 3.13 -11.42
CA LEU A 13 -2.95 3.57 -11.94
C LEU A 13 -2.82 3.67 -13.47
N SER A 14 -3.47 4.67 -14.08
CA SER A 14 -3.06 5.22 -15.37
C SER A 14 -2.91 6.75 -15.29
N LEU A 15 -1.87 7.19 -14.57
CA LEU A 15 -1.41 8.59 -14.62
C LEU A 15 0.12 8.65 -14.69
N THR A 16 0.72 7.95 -15.64
CA THR A 16 2.06 8.26 -16.16
C THR A 16 2.25 7.56 -17.51
N SER A 17 1.87 8.20 -18.60
CA SER A 17 2.51 7.92 -19.89
C SER A 17 2.57 9.21 -20.70
N THR A 18 3.75 9.82 -20.62
CA THR A 18 4.20 10.83 -21.58
C THR A 18 4.23 10.19 -22.98
N TYR A 19 3.93 11.01 -23.99
CA TYR A 19 3.88 10.66 -25.41
C TYR A 19 5.25 10.16 -25.90
N GLY A 20 5.53 8.86 -25.73
CA GLY A 20 6.52 8.10 -26.50
C GLY A 20 5.81 7.26 -27.55
N GLN A 21 6.46 7.02 -28.70
CA GLN A 21 5.94 6.13 -29.75
C GLN A 21 5.39 4.83 -29.13
N LYS A 22 4.14 4.46 -29.46
CA LYS A 22 3.39 3.31 -28.93
C LYS A 22 4.01 1.96 -29.34
N VAL A 23 5.22 1.67 -28.89
CA VAL A 23 5.81 0.35 -29.06
C VAL A 23 5.29 -0.50 -27.91
N TYR A 24 4.35 -1.41 -28.20
CA TYR A 24 3.85 -2.36 -27.21
C TYR A 24 4.95 -3.37 -26.85
N GLU A 25 5.03 -3.78 -25.59
CA GLU A 25 5.98 -4.79 -25.12
C GLU A 25 5.39 -5.56 -23.92
N PRO A 26 5.52 -6.89 -23.83
CA PRO A 26 5.80 -7.78 -24.96
C PRO A 26 4.63 -7.79 -25.96
N GLN A 27 4.95 -8.18 -27.19
CA GLN A 27 3.97 -8.42 -28.26
C GLN A 27 3.88 -9.92 -28.50
N ILE A 28 2.77 -10.54 -28.11
CA ILE A 28 2.62 -12.01 -28.15
C ILE A 28 1.34 -12.37 -28.89
N LEU A 29 1.46 -13.22 -29.91
CA LEU A 29 0.35 -13.92 -30.52
C LEU A 29 0.26 -15.33 -29.93
N ILE A 30 -0.89 -15.68 -29.37
CA ILE A 30 -1.16 -17.02 -28.84
C ILE A 30 -2.11 -17.73 -29.79
N LEU A 31 -1.66 -18.85 -30.34
CA LEU A 31 -2.41 -19.67 -31.30
C LEU A 31 -3.30 -20.71 -30.61
N ALA A 32 -4.26 -21.26 -31.35
CA ALA A 32 -5.03 -22.41 -30.91
C ALA A 32 -4.16 -23.69 -30.97
N PRO A 33 -4.41 -24.70 -30.10
CA PRO A 33 -3.68 -25.96 -30.16
C PRO A 33 -3.84 -26.66 -31.51
N ASP A 34 -2.72 -27.11 -32.08
CA ASP A 34 -2.70 -27.77 -33.38
C ASP A 34 -3.23 -29.21 -33.26
N LEU A 35 -2.42 -30.08 -32.65
CA LEU A 35 -2.72 -31.50 -32.44
C LEU A 35 -3.25 -31.75 -31.02
N THR A 36 -4.47 -32.24 -30.90
CA THR A 36 -5.08 -32.65 -29.62
C THR A 36 -5.30 -34.15 -29.59
N LYS A 37 -4.77 -34.84 -28.58
CA LYS A 37 -4.91 -36.29 -28.38
C LYS A 37 -5.43 -36.58 -26.98
N TYR A 38 -6.27 -37.59 -26.84
CA TYR A 38 -6.71 -38.06 -25.52
C TYR A 38 -7.04 -39.54 -25.56
N GLU A 39 -6.76 -40.26 -24.47
CA GLU A 39 -7.26 -41.62 -24.31
C GLU A 39 -8.79 -41.65 -24.26
N PRO A 40 -9.46 -42.69 -24.80
CA PRO A 40 -10.93 -42.80 -24.81
C PRO A 40 -11.58 -42.61 -23.43
N SER A 41 -10.85 -42.94 -22.36
CA SER A 41 -11.33 -42.79 -20.99
C SER A 41 -11.62 -41.33 -20.55
N PHE A 42 -11.16 -40.33 -21.31
CA PHE A 42 -11.41 -38.92 -21.06
C PHE A 42 -12.59 -38.33 -21.86
N GLU A 43 -13.15 -39.08 -22.82
CA GLU A 43 -14.14 -38.55 -23.77
C GLU A 43 -15.36 -37.92 -23.06
N LYS A 44 -15.90 -38.60 -22.06
CA LYS A 44 -17.04 -38.10 -21.30
C LYS A 44 -16.72 -36.79 -20.57
N GLU A 45 -15.57 -36.72 -19.90
CA GLU A 45 -15.17 -35.55 -19.12
C GLU A 45 -14.95 -34.33 -20.03
N ILE A 46 -14.34 -34.53 -21.20
CA ILE A 46 -14.15 -33.49 -22.21
C ILE A 46 -15.49 -33.00 -22.77
N VAL A 47 -16.40 -33.91 -23.12
CA VAL A 47 -17.73 -33.55 -23.66
C VAL A 47 -18.54 -32.77 -22.62
N ASP A 48 -18.54 -33.22 -21.36
CA ASP A 48 -19.24 -32.54 -20.27
C ASP A 48 -18.64 -31.15 -20.02
N TYR A 49 -17.32 -31.03 -20.04
CA TYR A 49 -16.63 -29.75 -19.89
C TYR A 49 -16.95 -28.78 -21.04
N ASN A 50 -16.90 -29.25 -22.29
CA ASN A 50 -17.24 -28.44 -23.48
C ASN A 50 -18.68 -27.92 -23.42
N LYS A 51 -19.63 -28.72 -22.94
CA LYS A 51 -21.02 -28.26 -22.72
C LYS A 51 -21.08 -27.17 -21.65
N GLU A 52 -20.35 -27.32 -20.55
CA GLU A 52 -20.32 -26.34 -19.46
C GLU A 52 -19.67 -25.02 -19.88
N ILE A 53 -18.57 -25.03 -20.65
CA ILE A 53 -17.97 -23.79 -21.15
C ILE A 53 -18.97 -23.04 -22.04
N LYS A 54 -19.61 -23.73 -23.00
CA LYS A 54 -20.57 -23.10 -23.92
C LYS A 54 -21.75 -22.45 -23.19
N LYS A 55 -22.19 -23.00 -22.06
CA LYS A 55 -23.24 -22.39 -21.23
C LYS A 55 -22.76 -21.15 -20.47
N LYS A 56 -21.49 -21.12 -20.06
CA LYS A 56 -20.92 -20.03 -19.26
C LYS A 56 -20.54 -18.82 -20.09
N ILE A 57 -20.30 -18.99 -21.38
CA ILE A 57 -19.93 -17.88 -22.26
C ILE A 57 -21.19 -17.11 -22.66
N ASN A 58 -21.41 -15.99 -21.99
CA ASN A 58 -22.40 -15.01 -22.40
C ASN A 58 -21.81 -14.10 -23.49
N LEU A 59 -21.73 -14.59 -24.73
CA LEU A 59 -21.18 -13.83 -25.87
C LEU A 59 -21.90 -12.49 -26.05
N SER A 60 -23.23 -12.46 -25.88
CA SER A 60 -24.03 -11.25 -26.06
C SER A 60 -23.65 -10.11 -25.09
N GLU A 61 -23.35 -10.45 -23.83
CA GLU A 61 -22.92 -9.49 -22.80
C GLU A 61 -21.49 -9.00 -23.05
N ARG A 62 -20.60 -9.90 -23.50
CA ARG A 62 -19.23 -9.54 -23.88
C ARG A 62 -19.21 -8.61 -25.11
N GLU A 63 -20.02 -8.90 -26.13
CA GLU A 63 -20.18 -8.05 -27.32
C GLU A 63 -20.84 -6.69 -26.99
N ALA A 64 -21.80 -6.66 -26.06
CA ALA A 64 -22.37 -5.41 -25.57
C ALA A 64 -21.32 -4.54 -24.86
N THR A 65 -20.41 -5.17 -24.10
CA THR A 65 -19.30 -4.49 -23.42
C THR A 65 -18.37 -3.79 -24.42
N LEU A 66 -18.04 -4.43 -25.56
CA LEU A 66 -17.22 -3.82 -26.62
C LEU A 66 -17.84 -2.55 -27.23
N ASN A 67 -19.16 -2.43 -27.17
CA ASN A 67 -19.89 -1.28 -27.71
C ASN A 67 -20.11 -0.17 -26.68
N SER A 68 -19.79 -0.41 -25.40
CA SER A 68 -20.00 0.55 -24.32
C SER A 68 -19.10 1.80 -24.47
N PRO A 69 -19.58 2.98 -24.03
CA PRO A 69 -18.77 4.19 -23.99
C PRO A 69 -17.49 4.03 -23.15
N ASP A 70 -17.55 3.26 -22.07
CA ASP A 70 -16.42 3.06 -21.17
C ASP A 70 -15.32 2.20 -21.80
N PHE A 71 -15.69 1.18 -22.57
CA PHE A 71 -14.72 0.39 -23.34
C PHE A 71 -14.01 1.24 -24.40
N LYS A 72 -14.73 2.13 -25.09
CA LYS A 72 -14.13 3.03 -26.10
C LYS A 72 -13.11 4.02 -25.52
N LYS A 73 -13.17 4.28 -24.19
CA LYS A 73 -12.20 5.11 -23.47
C LYS A 73 -10.95 4.34 -23.01
N GLN A 74 -10.97 3.00 -23.08
CA GLN A 74 -9.83 2.18 -22.66
C GLN A 74 -8.63 2.39 -23.60
N PRO A 75 -7.39 2.17 -23.11
CA PRO A 75 -6.21 2.16 -23.96
C PRO A 75 -6.33 1.20 -25.15
N GLU A 76 -5.70 1.56 -26.29
CA GLU A 76 -5.84 0.82 -27.55
C GLU A 76 -5.40 -0.64 -27.44
N ASN A 77 -4.32 -0.93 -26.69
CA ASN A 77 -3.87 -2.30 -26.44
C ASN A 77 -4.94 -3.12 -25.71
N ILE A 78 -5.58 -2.56 -24.68
CA ILE A 78 -6.67 -3.22 -23.94
C ILE A 78 -7.83 -3.51 -24.89
N GLN A 79 -8.19 -2.57 -25.77
CA GLN A 79 -9.24 -2.79 -26.75
C GLN A 79 -8.91 -3.94 -27.73
N LEU A 80 -7.65 -4.04 -28.18
CA LEU A 80 -7.20 -5.09 -29.10
C LEU A 80 -7.19 -6.46 -28.43
N ILE A 81 -6.71 -6.55 -27.17
CA ILE A 81 -6.70 -7.78 -26.38
C ILE A 81 -8.14 -8.28 -26.19
N SER A 82 -9.05 -7.45 -25.68
CA SER A 82 -10.45 -7.83 -25.43
C SER A 82 -11.19 -8.27 -26.69
N LYS A 83 -10.96 -7.58 -27.83
CA LYS A 83 -11.55 -8.00 -29.12
C LYS A 83 -11.05 -9.38 -29.53
N SER A 84 -9.75 -9.65 -29.38
CA SER A 84 -9.17 -10.95 -29.72
C SER A 84 -9.66 -12.08 -28.81
N GLU A 85 -9.84 -11.81 -27.51
CA GLU A 85 -10.38 -12.78 -26.54
C GLU A 85 -11.82 -13.15 -26.87
N ILE A 86 -12.67 -12.17 -27.21
CA ILE A 86 -14.07 -12.38 -27.57
C ILE A 86 -14.16 -13.19 -28.86
N GLU A 87 -13.39 -12.84 -29.88
CA GLU A 87 -13.37 -13.59 -31.14
C GLU A 87 -12.93 -15.04 -30.92
N PHE A 88 -11.85 -15.26 -30.17
CA PHE A 88 -11.35 -16.60 -29.85
C PHE A 88 -12.34 -17.44 -29.04
N SER A 89 -13.15 -16.78 -28.19
CA SER A 89 -14.12 -17.46 -27.31
C SER A 89 -15.35 -18.00 -28.03
N LYS A 90 -15.61 -17.60 -29.28
CA LYS A 90 -16.80 -18.03 -30.04
C LYS A 90 -16.86 -19.56 -30.23
N ASP A 91 -15.73 -20.16 -30.56
CA ASP A 91 -15.61 -21.60 -30.86
C ASP A 91 -14.71 -22.32 -29.87
N ILE A 92 -14.85 -21.99 -28.58
CA ILE A 92 -14.00 -22.58 -27.56
C ILE A 92 -14.35 -24.02 -27.21
N ASP A 93 -13.30 -24.78 -26.88
CA ASP A 93 -13.36 -26.11 -26.32
C ASP A 93 -12.37 -26.24 -25.15
N PHE A 94 -12.31 -27.44 -24.57
CA PHE A 94 -11.43 -27.78 -23.47
C PHE A 94 -9.95 -27.52 -23.79
N PHE A 95 -9.48 -27.85 -25.00
CA PHE A 95 -8.06 -27.69 -25.34
C PHE A 95 -7.70 -26.22 -25.59
N LYS A 96 -8.59 -25.45 -26.23
CA LYS A 96 -8.44 -24.01 -26.43
C LYS A 96 -8.40 -23.21 -25.12
N GLN A 97 -8.83 -23.79 -23.99
CA GLN A 97 -8.58 -23.19 -22.66
C GLN A 97 -7.09 -22.98 -22.39
N ALA A 98 -6.20 -23.81 -22.95
CA ALA A 98 -4.76 -23.62 -22.77
C ALA A 98 -4.30 -22.25 -23.27
N SER A 99 -4.82 -21.81 -24.41
CA SER A 99 -4.52 -20.49 -24.99
C SER A 99 -5.10 -19.36 -24.13
N ILE A 100 -6.34 -19.49 -23.64
CA ILE A 100 -6.95 -18.47 -22.75
C ILE A 100 -6.19 -18.36 -21.42
N ILE A 101 -5.89 -19.49 -20.77
CA ILE A 101 -5.13 -19.51 -19.52
C ILE A 101 -3.75 -18.87 -19.73
N ALA A 102 -3.10 -19.16 -20.85
CA ALA A 102 -1.82 -18.55 -21.21
C ALA A 102 -1.94 -17.03 -21.43
N GLU A 103 -2.94 -16.56 -22.16
CA GLU A 103 -3.19 -15.12 -22.34
C GLU A 103 -3.36 -14.45 -20.97
N SER A 104 -4.31 -14.92 -20.16
CA SER A 104 -4.65 -14.26 -18.91
C SER A 104 -3.50 -14.27 -17.91
N PHE A 105 -2.76 -15.39 -17.82
CA PHE A 105 -1.59 -15.49 -16.95
C PHE A 105 -0.43 -14.61 -17.43
N LEU A 106 -0.12 -14.61 -18.73
CA LEU A 106 0.96 -13.77 -19.26
C LEU A 106 0.61 -12.28 -19.15
N THR A 107 -0.65 -11.91 -19.43
CA THR A 107 -1.16 -10.54 -19.22
C THR A 107 -0.96 -10.13 -17.77
N TYR A 108 -1.44 -10.92 -16.80
CA TYR A 108 -1.25 -10.65 -15.38
C TYR A 108 0.24 -10.49 -15.00
N ARG A 109 1.10 -11.39 -15.46
CA ARG A 109 2.52 -11.41 -15.08
C ARG A 109 3.34 -10.30 -15.72
N PHE A 110 2.99 -9.83 -16.91
CA PHE A 110 3.72 -8.76 -17.58
C PHE A 110 3.17 -7.36 -17.26
N TYR A 111 1.90 -7.22 -16.88
CA TYR A 111 1.25 -5.91 -16.71
C TYR A 111 1.95 -4.98 -15.72
N GLU A 112 2.47 -5.52 -14.61
CA GLU A 112 3.20 -4.72 -13.60
C GLU A 112 4.47 -4.06 -14.15
N LYS A 113 5.11 -4.69 -15.14
CA LYS A 113 6.33 -4.19 -15.77
C LYS A 113 6.06 -3.47 -17.08
N PHE A 114 5.01 -3.86 -17.79
CA PHE A 114 4.67 -3.35 -19.09
C PHE A 114 3.18 -3.01 -19.18
N PRO A 115 2.77 -1.80 -18.77
CA PRO A 115 1.37 -1.39 -18.82
C PRO A 115 0.82 -1.29 -20.26
N ASN A 116 1.70 -1.24 -21.25
CA ASN A 116 1.41 -1.20 -22.68
C ASN A 116 1.63 -2.55 -23.39
N LEU A 117 1.55 -3.69 -22.71
CA LEU A 117 1.64 -5.01 -23.35
C LEU A 117 0.55 -5.23 -24.41
N LEU A 118 0.83 -6.11 -25.38
CA LEU A 118 -0.14 -6.56 -26.38
C LEU A 118 -0.07 -8.08 -26.54
N ILE A 119 -1.01 -8.80 -25.93
CA ILE A 119 -1.12 -10.25 -25.98
C ILE A 119 -2.45 -10.62 -26.64
N LYS A 120 -2.39 -11.14 -27.87
CA LYS A 120 -3.58 -11.46 -28.66
C LYS A 120 -3.79 -12.95 -28.77
N LEU A 121 -5.05 -13.36 -28.76
CA LEU A 121 -5.47 -14.70 -29.14
C LEU A 121 -5.82 -14.75 -30.62
N LYS A 122 -5.51 -15.86 -31.28
CA LYS A 122 -5.96 -16.12 -32.66
C LYS A 122 -6.36 -17.58 -32.82
N ASP A 123 -7.57 -17.80 -33.31
CA ASP A 123 -8.10 -19.13 -33.58
C ASP A 123 -7.54 -19.66 -34.91
N ALA A 124 -6.23 -19.89 -34.91
CA ALA A 124 -5.48 -20.46 -36.01
C ALA A 124 -4.53 -21.51 -35.46
N LYS A 125 -4.31 -22.57 -36.24
CA LYS A 125 -3.43 -23.69 -35.88
C LYS A 125 -2.11 -23.61 -36.64
N SER A 126 -1.03 -24.06 -36.00
CA SER A 126 0.30 -24.12 -36.60
C SER A 126 0.92 -25.48 -36.39
N ASN A 127 1.39 -26.08 -37.49
CA ASN A 127 2.17 -27.32 -37.46
C ASN A 127 3.58 -27.15 -36.86
N GLY A 128 3.92 -25.93 -36.41
CA GLY A 128 5.17 -25.64 -35.71
C GLY A 128 6.39 -25.43 -36.61
N THR A 129 6.20 -25.38 -37.93
CA THR A 129 7.30 -25.06 -38.85
C THR A 129 7.65 -23.57 -38.81
N LEU A 130 8.94 -23.25 -38.96
CA LEU A 130 9.43 -21.87 -38.91
C LEU A 130 8.68 -20.93 -39.87
N GLY A 131 8.50 -21.36 -41.12
CA GLY A 131 7.80 -20.56 -42.13
C GLY A 131 6.32 -20.29 -41.78
N ASN A 132 5.65 -21.26 -41.16
CA ASN A 132 4.26 -21.09 -40.73
C ASN A 132 4.14 -20.12 -39.55
N LEU A 133 5.02 -20.26 -38.54
CA LEU A 133 5.06 -19.34 -37.39
C LEU A 133 5.42 -17.91 -37.82
N LYS A 134 6.39 -17.76 -38.74
CA LYS A 134 6.74 -16.47 -39.33
C LYS A 134 5.55 -15.82 -40.04
N THR A 135 4.80 -16.59 -40.83
CA THR A 135 3.62 -16.09 -41.54
C THR A 135 2.59 -15.49 -40.57
N TYR A 136 2.37 -16.14 -39.44
CA TYR A 136 1.46 -15.60 -38.40
C TYR A 136 2.02 -14.34 -37.73
N ALA A 137 3.31 -14.34 -37.39
CA ALA A 137 3.97 -13.19 -36.76
C ALA A 137 3.93 -11.95 -37.67
N ASP A 138 4.23 -12.11 -38.95
CA ASP A 138 4.23 -11.03 -39.95
C ASP A 138 2.81 -10.49 -40.21
N ALA A 139 1.82 -11.38 -40.32
CA ALA A 139 0.44 -11.01 -40.58
C ALA A 139 -0.17 -10.20 -39.42
N GLU A 140 0.13 -10.59 -38.18
CA GLU A 140 -0.36 -9.90 -36.98
C GLU A 140 0.55 -8.74 -36.53
N LYS A 141 1.75 -8.62 -37.13
CA LYS A 141 2.80 -7.66 -36.75
C LYS A 141 3.16 -7.76 -35.26
N LEU A 142 3.32 -8.98 -34.78
CA LEU A 142 3.70 -9.26 -33.40
C LEU A 142 5.07 -9.93 -33.36
N GLN A 143 5.85 -9.61 -32.33
CA GLN A 143 7.18 -10.18 -32.16
C GLN A 143 7.12 -11.68 -31.89
N TYR A 144 6.38 -12.10 -30.86
CA TYR A 144 6.38 -13.48 -30.42
C TYR A 144 5.14 -14.24 -30.91
N VAL A 145 5.32 -15.51 -31.23
CA VAL A 145 4.22 -16.45 -31.46
C VAL A 145 4.35 -17.63 -30.51
N LEU A 146 3.40 -17.75 -29.58
CA LEU A 146 3.26 -18.91 -28.70
C LEU A 146 2.34 -19.94 -29.38
N ASN A 147 2.92 -21.07 -29.78
CA ASN A 147 2.23 -22.17 -30.41
C ASN A 147 2.11 -23.37 -29.46
N PHE A 148 0.92 -23.96 -29.38
CA PHE A 148 0.70 -25.24 -28.71
C PHE A 148 0.73 -26.34 -29.77
N ALA A 149 1.94 -26.83 -30.08
CA ALA A 149 2.17 -27.84 -31.11
C ALA A 149 1.38 -29.13 -30.84
N SER A 150 1.25 -29.53 -29.57
CA SER A 150 0.35 -30.62 -29.21
C SER A 150 -0.10 -30.59 -27.75
N ILE A 151 -1.31 -31.05 -27.48
CA ILE A 151 -1.81 -31.36 -26.13
C ILE A 151 -2.30 -32.81 -26.10
N GLU A 152 -1.78 -33.61 -25.17
CA GLU A 152 -2.10 -35.02 -25.01
C GLU A 152 -2.59 -35.31 -23.58
N LEU A 153 -3.76 -35.94 -23.45
CA LEU A 153 -4.26 -36.47 -22.17
C LEU A 153 -4.08 -37.99 -22.11
N TYR A 154 -3.41 -38.47 -21.07
CA TYR A 154 -3.12 -39.89 -20.89
C TYR A 154 -3.19 -40.30 -19.41
N LYS A 155 -3.22 -41.60 -19.15
CA LYS A 155 -3.19 -42.19 -17.81
C LYS A 155 -1.93 -42.98 -17.60
N GLU A 156 -1.27 -42.73 -16.48
CA GLU A 156 -0.13 -43.51 -16.03
C GLU A 156 -0.34 -43.86 -14.55
N ASN A 157 -0.27 -45.14 -14.20
CA ASN A 157 -0.49 -45.62 -12.83
C ASN A 157 -1.81 -45.13 -12.18
N LYS A 158 -2.88 -45.07 -12.97
CA LYS A 158 -4.22 -44.57 -12.59
C LYS A 158 -4.27 -43.07 -12.24
N ILE A 159 -3.22 -42.31 -12.52
CA ILE A 159 -3.17 -40.86 -12.40
C ILE A 159 -3.38 -40.26 -13.80
N ASN A 160 -4.21 -39.23 -13.89
CA ASN A 160 -4.41 -38.48 -15.13
C ASN A 160 -3.25 -37.49 -15.32
N TYR A 161 -2.77 -37.38 -16.55
CA TYR A 161 -1.74 -36.42 -16.94
C TYR A 161 -2.14 -35.65 -18.20
N ALA A 162 -1.61 -34.44 -18.32
CA ALA A 162 -1.58 -33.70 -19.57
C ALA A 162 -0.13 -33.45 -19.97
N LYS A 163 0.20 -33.76 -21.22
CA LYS A 163 1.47 -33.39 -21.85
C LYS A 163 1.23 -32.29 -22.87
N ILE A 164 1.83 -31.13 -22.65
CA ILE A 164 1.73 -29.98 -23.55
C ILE A 164 3.08 -29.75 -24.19
N LYS A 165 3.15 -29.78 -25.52
CA LYS A 165 4.31 -29.34 -26.29
C LYS A 165 4.07 -27.91 -26.76
N ILE A 166 4.91 -26.98 -26.31
CA ILE A 166 4.87 -25.58 -26.74
C ILE A 166 6.07 -25.24 -27.63
N GLN A 167 5.88 -24.21 -28.46
CA GLN A 167 6.93 -23.52 -29.17
C GLN A 167 6.75 -22.01 -28.99
N LEU A 168 7.84 -21.30 -28.73
CA LEU A 168 7.88 -19.84 -28.75
C LEU A 168 8.79 -19.41 -29.91
N TYR A 169 8.19 -18.78 -30.91
CA TYR A 169 8.90 -18.16 -32.02
C TYR A 169 9.12 -16.67 -31.75
N ASP A 170 10.27 -16.16 -32.16
CA ASP A 170 10.61 -14.73 -32.14
C ASP A 170 10.88 -14.23 -33.57
N ASN A 171 10.09 -13.24 -34.01
CA ASN A 171 10.17 -12.69 -35.36
C ASN A 171 11.43 -11.83 -35.56
N ILE A 172 12.00 -11.27 -34.49
CA ILE A 172 13.21 -10.44 -34.60
C ILE A 172 14.42 -11.32 -34.92
N SER A 173 14.65 -12.36 -34.12
CA SER A 173 15.72 -13.34 -34.40
C SER A 173 15.37 -14.32 -35.52
N ASN A 174 14.10 -14.35 -35.95
CA ASN A 174 13.54 -15.30 -36.90
C ASN A 174 13.85 -16.76 -36.51
N SER A 175 13.63 -17.10 -35.25
CA SER A 175 13.99 -18.42 -34.70
C SER A 175 12.98 -18.92 -33.66
N ILE A 176 12.94 -20.24 -33.46
CA ILE A 176 12.19 -20.85 -32.35
C ILE A 176 13.12 -20.84 -31.14
N ILE A 177 12.81 -19.98 -30.17
CA ILE A 177 13.64 -19.72 -28.98
C ILE A 177 13.28 -20.59 -27.78
N LEU A 178 12.14 -21.28 -27.84
CA LEU A 178 11.75 -22.31 -26.88
C LEU A 178 10.96 -23.39 -27.61
N GLU A 179 11.33 -24.65 -27.46
CA GLU A 179 10.55 -25.82 -27.89
C GLU A 179 10.71 -26.94 -26.87
N LYS A 180 9.64 -27.24 -26.12
CA LYS A 180 9.72 -28.20 -25.02
C LYS A 180 8.34 -28.78 -24.69
N ALA A 181 8.34 -29.97 -24.10
CA ALA A 181 7.15 -30.63 -23.59
C ALA A 181 7.12 -30.59 -22.06
N TYR A 182 5.94 -30.33 -21.49
CA TYR A 182 5.70 -30.22 -20.06
C TYR A 182 4.59 -31.18 -19.66
N ILE A 183 4.70 -31.76 -18.47
CA ILE A 183 3.74 -32.74 -17.94
C ILE A 183 3.14 -32.18 -16.66
N GLY A 184 1.80 -32.20 -16.59
CA GLY A 184 1.04 -31.83 -15.41
C GLY A 184 0.22 -33.01 -14.89
N ASP A 185 0.33 -33.29 -13.60
CA ASP A 185 -0.52 -34.25 -12.89
C ASP A 185 -1.83 -33.60 -12.42
N TRP A 186 -2.71 -34.36 -11.77
CA TRP A 186 -4.01 -33.87 -11.33
C TRP A 186 -4.05 -33.30 -9.90
N ASN A 187 -2.89 -33.06 -9.28
CA ASN A 187 -2.78 -32.60 -7.90
C ASN A 187 -2.81 -31.07 -7.86
N ASN A 188 -3.67 -30.47 -7.03
CA ASN A 188 -3.79 -29.03 -6.94
C ASN A 188 -2.49 -28.40 -6.41
N PRO A 189 -1.82 -27.52 -7.18
CA PRO A 189 -0.55 -26.90 -6.78
C PRO A 189 -0.76 -25.75 -5.79
N GLY A 190 -2.00 -25.27 -5.61
CA GLY A 190 -2.32 -24.03 -4.91
C GLY A 190 -1.95 -22.77 -5.71
N PHE A 191 -2.21 -21.58 -5.13
CA PHE A 191 -1.86 -20.26 -5.70
C PHE A 191 -2.43 -19.98 -7.10
N GLU A 192 -1.64 -19.40 -8.03
CA GLU A 192 -2.11 -18.83 -9.30
C GLU A 192 -2.71 -19.85 -10.29
N PHE A 193 -2.41 -21.14 -10.12
CA PHE A 193 -2.93 -22.24 -10.95
C PHE A 193 -3.86 -23.18 -10.17
N THR A 194 -4.47 -22.70 -9.09
CA THR A 194 -5.37 -23.51 -8.25
C THR A 194 -6.46 -24.18 -9.09
N CYS A 195 -6.61 -25.50 -8.90
CA CYS A 195 -7.58 -26.31 -9.62
C CYS A 195 -8.30 -27.30 -8.70
N LYS A 196 -9.43 -27.84 -9.16
CA LYS A 196 -10.09 -28.93 -8.45
C LYS A 196 -9.28 -30.20 -8.63
N ASP A 197 -8.83 -30.78 -7.52
CA ASP A 197 -8.10 -32.05 -7.50
C ASP A 197 -8.77 -33.13 -8.35
N LYS A 198 -7.94 -33.94 -9.01
CA LYS A 198 -8.34 -35.12 -9.80
C LYS A 198 -9.22 -34.80 -11.02
N THR A 199 -9.08 -33.62 -11.60
CA THR A 199 -9.79 -33.23 -12.83
C THR A 199 -8.82 -33.05 -14.00
N ILE A 200 -9.30 -33.25 -15.24
CA ILE A 200 -8.49 -32.96 -16.45
C ILE A 200 -8.10 -31.48 -16.57
N ASN A 201 -8.87 -30.59 -15.94
CA ASN A 201 -8.52 -29.17 -15.92
C ASN A 201 -7.27 -28.92 -15.06
N CYS A 202 -7.09 -29.72 -14.00
CA CYS A 202 -5.94 -29.61 -13.12
C CYS A 202 -4.64 -30.10 -13.79
N THR A 203 -4.74 -31.18 -14.59
CA THR A 203 -3.60 -31.66 -15.38
C THR A 203 -3.13 -30.62 -16.39
N LEU A 204 -4.07 -29.95 -17.07
CA LEU A 204 -3.77 -28.86 -18.00
C LEU A 204 -3.10 -27.68 -17.27
N SER A 205 -3.69 -27.20 -16.17
CA SER A 205 -3.12 -26.11 -15.36
C SER A 205 -1.70 -26.40 -14.88
N ASN A 206 -1.43 -27.62 -14.43
CA ASN A 206 -0.10 -28.01 -13.92
C ASN A 206 0.97 -28.10 -15.01
N ALA A 207 0.60 -28.48 -16.23
CA ALA A 207 1.51 -28.44 -17.36
C ALA A 207 1.78 -27.00 -17.80
N LEU A 208 0.74 -26.15 -17.82
CA LEU A 208 0.84 -24.74 -18.20
C LEU A 208 1.65 -23.92 -17.18
N SER A 209 1.54 -24.19 -15.89
CA SER A 209 2.29 -23.44 -14.86
C SER A 209 3.81 -23.54 -15.08
N GLN A 210 4.30 -24.73 -15.44
CA GLN A 210 5.70 -24.96 -15.79
C GLN A 210 6.05 -24.33 -17.14
N ALA A 211 5.21 -24.55 -18.16
CA ALA A 211 5.46 -24.05 -19.51
C ALA A 211 5.52 -22.51 -19.56
N LEU A 212 4.56 -21.84 -18.92
CA LEU A 212 4.43 -20.39 -18.93
C LEU A 212 5.51 -19.71 -18.07
N ALA A 213 6.00 -20.34 -17.01
CA ALA A 213 7.15 -19.84 -16.27
C ALA A 213 8.41 -19.76 -17.17
N GLU A 214 8.66 -20.78 -17.99
CA GLU A 214 9.79 -20.81 -18.93
C GLU A 214 9.59 -19.85 -20.12
N VAL A 215 8.33 -19.66 -20.59
CA VAL A 215 7.97 -18.62 -21.57
C VAL A 215 8.28 -17.22 -21.02
N ILE A 216 7.82 -16.91 -19.80
CA ILE A 216 8.09 -15.61 -19.16
C ILE A 216 9.58 -15.37 -19.04
N HIS A 217 10.33 -16.35 -18.53
CA HIS A 217 11.78 -16.25 -18.40
C HIS A 217 12.47 -16.01 -19.76
N THR A 218 12.06 -16.74 -20.79
CA THR A 218 12.60 -16.62 -22.15
C THR A 218 12.32 -15.25 -22.76
N ILE A 219 11.10 -14.73 -22.63
CA ILE A 219 10.75 -13.38 -23.10
C ILE A 219 11.51 -12.33 -22.30
N ALA A 220 11.50 -12.42 -20.98
CA ALA A 220 12.17 -11.45 -20.10
C ALA A 220 13.68 -11.39 -20.34
N SER A 221 14.31 -12.52 -20.66
CA SER A 221 15.74 -12.59 -20.98
C SER A 221 16.08 -12.02 -22.35
N ASN A 222 15.09 -11.86 -23.25
CA ASN A 222 15.28 -11.32 -24.59
C ASN A 222 14.72 -9.91 -24.78
N SER A 223 13.87 -9.42 -23.87
CA SER A 223 13.31 -8.07 -23.85
C SER A 223 14.42 -7.00 -23.88
N PRO A 224 14.44 -6.11 -24.90
CA PRO A 224 15.36 -4.99 -24.95
C PRO A 224 15.20 -4.04 -23.75
N THR A 225 13.95 -3.80 -23.32
CA THR A 225 13.65 -2.92 -22.18
C THR A 225 14.22 -3.48 -20.89
N LEU A 226 13.98 -4.75 -20.56
CA LEU A 226 14.52 -5.34 -19.33
C LEU A 226 16.05 -5.48 -19.37
N LYS A 227 16.64 -5.74 -20.55
CA LYS A 227 18.09 -5.69 -20.72
C LYS A 227 18.64 -4.29 -20.44
N ARG A 228 18.01 -3.26 -20.99
CA ARG A 228 18.41 -1.86 -20.75
C ARG A 228 18.24 -1.47 -19.29
N GLU A 229 17.16 -1.89 -18.63
CA GLU A 229 16.92 -1.65 -17.20
C GLU A 229 18.02 -2.27 -16.33
N ARG A 230 18.39 -3.53 -16.57
CA ARG A 230 19.50 -4.19 -15.85
C ARG A 230 20.82 -3.46 -16.07
N GLN A 231 21.13 -3.13 -17.33
CA GLN A 231 22.32 -2.35 -17.64
C GLN A 231 22.30 -0.98 -16.95
N LEU A 232 21.14 -0.30 -16.92
CA LEU A 232 20.99 0.99 -16.26
C LEU A 232 21.16 0.86 -14.74
N GLN A 233 20.67 -0.23 -14.15
CA GLN A 233 20.83 -0.51 -12.72
C GLN A 233 22.31 -0.69 -12.35
N GLU A 234 23.08 -1.37 -13.20
CA GLU A 234 24.54 -1.50 -13.07
C GLU A 234 25.24 -0.13 -13.25
N GLU A 235 24.91 0.62 -14.31
CA GLU A 235 25.44 1.96 -14.55
C GLU A 235 25.17 2.92 -13.38
N ARG A 236 23.98 2.84 -12.78
CA ARG A 236 23.59 3.61 -11.60
C ARG A 236 24.32 3.17 -10.35
N PHE A 237 24.52 1.86 -10.17
CA PHE A 237 25.31 1.34 -9.06
C PHE A 237 26.75 1.86 -9.12
N GLU A 238 27.39 1.76 -10.29
CA GLU A 238 28.74 2.29 -10.51
C GLU A 238 28.81 3.80 -10.26
N ALA A 239 27.82 4.57 -10.74
CA ALA A 239 27.71 6.00 -10.47
C ALA A 239 27.54 6.30 -8.97
N LEU A 240 26.70 5.55 -8.24
CA LEU A 240 26.55 5.69 -6.78
C LEU A 240 27.88 5.44 -6.08
N MET A 241 28.56 4.34 -6.41
CA MET A 241 29.80 3.95 -5.75
C MET A 241 30.90 4.97 -5.98
N LYS A 242 31.12 5.34 -7.25
CA LYS A 242 32.16 6.27 -7.68
C LYS A 242 31.89 7.70 -7.19
N ASP A 243 30.70 8.22 -7.45
CA ASP A 243 30.44 9.65 -7.32
C ASP A 243 29.87 10.04 -5.96
N TYR A 244 29.39 9.11 -5.14
CA TYR A 244 28.71 9.41 -3.88
C TYR A 244 29.20 8.59 -2.68
N PHE A 245 29.22 7.26 -2.78
CA PHE A 245 29.57 6.37 -1.67
C PHE A 245 31.02 6.58 -1.20
N ASN A 246 31.96 6.70 -2.13
CA ASN A 246 33.38 6.89 -1.82
C ASN A 246 33.75 8.34 -1.43
N ARG A 247 32.78 9.27 -1.37
CA ARG A 247 33.06 10.62 -0.88
C ARG A 247 33.39 10.58 0.60
N TYR A 248 34.35 11.40 0.99
CA TYR A 248 34.67 11.60 2.39
C TYR A 248 33.45 12.09 3.17
N PHE A 249 33.22 11.47 4.32
CA PHE A 249 32.13 11.78 5.23
C PHE A 249 32.68 11.96 6.64
N ASP A 250 32.50 13.16 7.20
CA ASP A 250 32.83 13.44 8.59
C ASP A 250 31.63 13.16 9.50
N LYS A 251 31.77 12.19 10.40
CA LYS A 251 30.72 11.85 11.39
C LYS A 251 30.40 13.02 12.32
N GLN A 252 31.30 13.99 12.48
CA GLN A 252 31.03 15.16 13.32
C GLN A 252 29.87 16.00 12.79
N ASP A 253 29.66 16.04 11.47
CA ASP A 253 28.52 16.73 10.87
C ASP A 253 27.18 16.15 11.37
N LEU A 254 27.10 14.82 11.54
CA LEU A 254 25.91 14.19 12.12
C LEU A 254 25.83 14.35 13.63
N LYS A 255 26.94 14.28 14.36
CA LYS A 255 26.97 14.47 15.83
C LYS A 255 26.53 15.87 16.24
N ALA A 256 26.72 16.87 15.38
CA ALA A 256 26.20 18.21 15.59
C ALA A 256 24.67 18.32 15.42
N ILE A 257 24.04 17.34 14.76
CA ILE A 257 22.60 17.31 14.46
C ILE A 257 21.86 16.35 15.39
N ILE A 258 22.39 15.15 15.56
CA ILE A 258 21.78 14.04 16.30
C ILE A 258 22.41 14.00 17.69
N SER A 259 21.60 14.32 18.69
CA SER A 259 22.02 14.32 20.11
C SER A 259 22.52 12.95 20.54
N SER A 260 23.59 12.92 21.33
CA SER A 260 24.08 11.70 22.00
C SER A 260 23.08 11.11 23.00
N LEU A 261 22.06 11.88 23.40
CA LEU A 261 20.97 11.42 24.25
C LEU A 261 19.87 10.67 23.48
N ASP A 262 19.87 10.70 22.14
CA ASP A 262 18.92 9.94 21.33
C ASP A 262 19.32 8.46 21.29
N SER A 263 18.74 7.66 22.18
CA SER A 263 19.02 6.23 22.30
C SER A 263 18.61 5.40 21.07
N ASN A 264 17.89 5.98 20.10
CA ASN A 264 17.40 5.24 18.94
C ASN A 264 18.39 5.24 17.77
N VAL A 265 19.37 6.15 17.78
CA VAL A 265 20.35 6.34 16.71
C VAL A 265 21.75 6.29 17.28
N ASN A 266 22.58 5.39 16.75
CA ASN A 266 23.99 5.31 17.09
C ASN A 266 24.83 5.97 15.98
N THR A 267 25.35 7.16 16.22
CA THR A 267 26.15 7.90 15.22
C THR A 267 27.51 7.26 14.93
N GLU A 268 27.98 6.34 15.77
CA GLU A 268 29.26 5.65 15.54
C GLU A 268 29.19 4.64 14.39
N ILE A 269 28.01 4.07 14.13
CA ILE A 269 27.80 3.09 13.04
C ILE A 269 27.35 3.76 11.73
N ALA A 270 27.30 5.10 11.69
CA ALA A 270 27.13 5.84 10.45
C ALA A 270 28.33 5.61 9.53
N TYR A 271 28.10 5.38 8.25
CA TYR A 271 29.17 5.17 7.26
C TYR A 271 29.13 6.15 6.09
N GLN A 272 27.99 6.78 5.81
CA GLN A 272 27.86 7.80 4.77
C GLN A 272 26.69 8.75 5.07
N ALA A 273 26.76 9.99 4.61
CA ALA A 273 25.65 10.93 4.62
C ALA A 273 25.64 11.84 3.38
N LEU A 274 24.45 12.05 2.82
CA LEU A 274 24.21 12.95 1.71
C LEU A 274 23.48 14.19 2.22
N PHE A 275 24.00 15.37 1.89
CA PHE A 275 23.36 16.65 2.17
C PHE A 275 22.89 17.29 0.87
N ASN A 276 21.77 18.01 0.93
CA ASN A 276 21.35 18.84 -0.19
C ASN A 276 22.23 20.09 -0.31
N ALA A 277 22.12 20.82 -1.43
CA ALA A 277 23.02 21.93 -1.77
C ALA A 277 23.07 23.05 -0.71
N ASP A 278 21.93 23.39 -0.10
CA ASP A 278 21.82 24.42 0.93
C ASP A 278 22.04 23.89 2.36
N LYS A 279 22.35 22.59 2.51
CA LYS A 279 22.52 21.89 3.80
C LYS A 279 21.32 21.99 4.74
N SER A 280 20.12 22.19 4.23
CA SER A 280 18.87 22.14 5.01
C SER A 280 18.28 20.74 5.13
N LYS A 281 18.79 19.77 4.38
CA LYS A 281 18.32 18.37 4.41
C LYS A 281 19.48 17.39 4.32
N PHE A 282 19.29 16.22 4.91
CA PHE A 282 20.23 15.10 4.75
C PHE A 282 19.56 13.73 4.79
N VAL A 283 20.25 12.74 4.22
CA VAL A 283 20.02 11.31 4.43
C VAL A 283 21.34 10.68 4.85
N ALA A 284 21.37 10.06 6.01
CA ALA A 284 22.53 9.36 6.57
C ALA A 284 22.27 7.86 6.66
N PHE A 285 23.30 7.07 6.43
CA PHE A 285 23.26 5.62 6.34
C PHE A 285 24.07 4.98 7.48
N PHE A 286 23.46 3.98 8.10
CA PHE A 286 23.96 3.31 9.29
C PHE A 286 23.97 1.81 9.06
N LEU A 287 25.03 1.13 9.48
CA LEU A 287 25.14 -0.31 9.38
C LEU A 287 26.01 -0.89 10.48
N GLU A 288 25.55 -1.97 11.08
CA GLU A 288 26.33 -2.81 12.00
C GLU A 288 26.08 -4.30 11.73
N GLN A 289 27.09 -5.11 12.03
CA GLN A 289 26.95 -6.56 12.07
C GLN A 289 26.48 -6.96 13.46
N VAL A 290 25.34 -7.65 13.54
CA VAL A 290 24.72 -8.11 14.78
C VAL A 290 24.86 -9.62 14.93
N SER A 291 24.86 -10.10 16.17
CA SER A 291 24.74 -11.53 16.45
C SER A 291 23.43 -12.07 15.87
N THR A 292 23.41 -13.33 15.42
CA THR A 292 22.17 -14.04 15.06
C THR A 292 21.13 -13.91 16.17
N GLN A 293 19.99 -13.33 15.86
CA GLN A 293 18.82 -13.24 16.73
C GLN A 293 17.72 -14.12 16.15
N ASP A 294 16.83 -14.66 16.99
CA ASP A 294 15.61 -15.29 16.50
C ASP A 294 14.52 -14.22 16.27
N PHE A 295 13.51 -14.55 15.45
CA PHE A 295 12.44 -13.60 15.11
C PHE A 295 11.65 -13.12 16.32
N LYS A 296 11.62 -13.95 17.37
CA LYS A 296 11.00 -13.62 18.64
C LYS A 296 11.75 -12.47 19.33
N ALA A 297 13.08 -12.50 19.37
CA ALA A 297 13.89 -11.44 19.96
C ALA A 297 13.71 -10.09 19.26
N LEU A 298 13.65 -10.06 17.92
CA LEU A 298 13.36 -8.81 17.19
C LEU A 298 11.98 -8.26 17.53
N LYS A 299 10.95 -9.10 17.51
CA LYS A 299 9.57 -8.73 17.84
C LYS A 299 9.44 -8.23 19.29
N ASP A 300 10.09 -8.91 20.22
CA ASP A 300 10.01 -8.62 21.65
C ASP A 300 10.80 -7.35 22.02
N SER A 301 11.87 -7.03 21.28
CA SER A 301 12.70 -5.85 21.55
C SER A 301 11.92 -4.52 21.47
N LYS A 302 10.85 -4.46 20.66
CA LYS A 302 10.08 -3.24 20.33
C LYS A 302 10.94 -2.03 19.94
N LYS A 303 12.22 -2.24 19.60
CA LYS A 303 13.20 -1.19 19.30
C LYS A 303 12.82 -0.44 18.03
N ASP A 304 12.31 -1.17 17.04
CA ASP A 304 11.91 -0.64 15.74
C ASP A 304 10.49 -1.11 15.40
N LYS A 305 9.63 -0.20 14.91
CA LYS A 305 8.20 -0.49 14.66
C LYS A 305 7.93 -1.14 13.29
N ASN A 306 8.79 -0.87 12.30
CA ASN A 306 8.65 -1.35 10.92
C ASN A 306 10.01 -1.86 10.43
N VAL A 307 10.21 -3.18 10.50
CA VAL A 307 11.48 -3.84 10.17
C VAL A 307 11.30 -4.66 8.89
N LYS A 308 12.14 -4.42 7.89
CA LYS A 308 12.26 -5.25 6.69
C LYS A 308 13.26 -6.37 6.97
N ILE A 309 12.93 -7.61 6.65
CA ILE A 309 13.86 -8.75 6.75
C ILE A 309 14.00 -9.35 5.35
N ILE A 310 15.23 -9.39 4.84
CA ILE A 310 15.59 -9.97 3.55
C ILE A 310 16.38 -11.24 3.84
N SER A 311 15.78 -12.40 3.59
CA SER A 311 16.43 -13.70 3.79
C SER A 311 16.80 -14.32 2.45
N ASP A 312 17.94 -15.00 2.42
CA ASP A 312 18.38 -15.81 1.28
C ASP A 312 17.61 -17.14 1.19
N LYS A 313 16.88 -17.50 2.27
CA LYS A 313 16.03 -18.70 2.34
C LYS A 313 14.61 -18.38 1.88
N GLY A 314 14.00 -19.31 1.14
CA GLY A 314 12.59 -19.25 0.82
C GLY A 314 11.71 -19.53 2.04
N ILE A 315 10.48 -19.01 2.04
CA ILE A 315 9.52 -19.21 3.15
C ILE A 315 9.20 -20.69 3.45
N LYS A 316 9.45 -21.58 2.50
CA LYS A 316 9.24 -23.03 2.62
C LYS A 316 10.49 -23.79 3.09
N ASP A 317 11.63 -23.13 3.21
CA ASP A 317 12.88 -23.77 3.59
C ASP A 317 12.91 -24.03 5.09
N LYS A 318 13.46 -25.20 5.47
CA LYS A 318 13.59 -25.58 6.87
C LYS A 318 14.49 -24.56 7.59
N GLY A 319 13.96 -23.97 8.66
CA GLY A 319 14.67 -22.96 9.45
C GLY A 319 14.60 -21.53 8.92
N PHE A 320 13.69 -21.21 7.98
CA PHE A 320 13.43 -19.83 7.54
C PHE A 320 13.11 -18.88 8.72
N LEU A 321 12.27 -19.33 9.66
CA LEU A 321 11.91 -18.56 10.85
C LEU A 321 13.02 -18.49 11.90
N ASP A 322 14.02 -19.37 11.79
CA ASP A 322 15.10 -19.54 12.76
C ASP A 322 16.40 -18.83 12.33
N ASP A 323 16.46 -18.29 11.10
CA ASP A 323 17.66 -17.72 10.50
C ASP A 323 17.44 -16.26 10.10
N ILE A 324 17.66 -15.34 11.05
CA ILE A 324 17.66 -13.91 10.76
C ILE A 324 19.04 -13.48 10.28
N PRO A 325 19.08 -12.69 9.20
CA PRO A 325 20.33 -12.17 8.69
C PRO A 325 21.12 -11.31 9.71
N LYS A 326 22.45 -11.35 9.59
CA LYS A 326 23.38 -10.73 10.55
C LYS A 326 23.69 -9.26 10.29
N THR A 327 23.24 -8.68 9.17
CA THR A 327 23.48 -7.26 8.89
C THR A 327 22.26 -6.44 9.28
N TYR A 328 22.43 -5.46 10.17
CA TYR A 328 21.40 -4.49 10.52
C TYR A 328 21.76 -3.13 9.92
N ALA A 329 20.84 -2.55 9.15
CA ALA A 329 21.02 -1.24 8.56
C ALA A 329 19.74 -0.39 8.64
N TYR A 330 19.92 0.93 8.61
CA TYR A 330 18.83 1.89 8.56
C TYR A 330 19.32 3.22 8.00
N ILE A 331 18.38 4.10 7.67
CA ILE A 331 18.69 5.50 7.37
C ILE A 331 18.17 6.42 8.48
N VAL A 332 18.84 7.55 8.64
CA VAL A 332 18.29 8.72 9.31
C VAL A 332 18.17 9.84 8.31
N LYS A 333 16.97 10.37 8.16
CA LYS A 333 16.69 11.53 7.33
C LYS A 333 16.40 12.73 8.21
N GLY A 334 16.81 13.92 7.79
CA GLY A 334 16.57 15.12 8.56
C GLY A 334 16.35 16.38 7.74
N VAL A 335 15.64 17.32 8.34
CA VAL A 335 15.24 18.62 7.78
C VAL A 335 15.50 19.70 8.81
N LYS A 336 16.10 20.81 8.36
CA LYS A 336 16.30 22.03 9.13
C LYS A 336 15.10 22.95 8.95
N HIS A 337 14.45 23.33 10.05
CA HIS A 337 13.32 24.26 10.06
C HIS A 337 13.52 25.32 11.15
N LYS A 338 13.53 26.61 10.79
CA LYS A 338 13.79 27.73 11.70
C LYS A 338 15.06 27.52 12.56
N ASP A 339 16.14 27.16 11.89
CA ASP A 339 17.44 26.85 12.49
C ASP A 339 17.54 25.65 13.45
N LYS A 340 16.44 24.93 13.69
CA LYS A 340 16.42 23.66 14.43
C LYS A 340 16.39 22.47 13.47
N TRP A 341 17.14 21.43 13.80
CA TRP A 341 17.11 20.17 13.07
C TRP A 341 16.02 19.25 13.61
N TYR A 342 15.35 18.57 12.68
CA TYR A 342 14.37 17.53 12.94
C TYR A 342 14.76 16.30 12.14
N HIS A 343 14.90 15.15 12.79
CA HIS A 343 15.32 13.91 12.16
C HIS A 343 14.43 12.72 12.53
N GLU A 344 14.45 11.72 11.68
CA GLU A 344 13.69 10.48 11.83
C GLU A 344 14.49 9.29 11.30
N LYS A 345 14.49 8.21 12.09
CA LYS A 345 14.99 6.89 11.71
C LYS A 345 13.96 6.13 10.88
N SER A 346 14.37 5.57 9.74
CA SER A 346 13.48 4.82 8.84
C SER A 346 14.24 3.76 8.03
N ASN A 347 13.52 2.97 7.23
CA ASN A 347 14.05 1.89 6.38
C ASN A 347 14.94 0.88 7.15
N VAL A 348 14.51 0.53 8.35
CA VAL A 348 15.21 -0.46 9.18
C VAL A 348 15.15 -1.83 8.50
N THR A 349 16.32 -2.37 8.16
CA THR A 349 16.46 -3.58 7.35
C THR A 349 17.48 -4.55 7.96
N TYR A 350 17.09 -5.82 8.06
CA TYR A 350 17.98 -6.94 8.31
C TYR A 350 18.20 -7.71 7.01
N PHE A 351 19.46 -7.95 6.64
CA PHE A 351 19.82 -8.66 5.40
C PHE A 351 21.18 -9.37 5.51
N SER A 352 21.46 -10.28 4.59
CA SER A 352 22.72 -11.03 4.58
C SER A 352 23.75 -10.27 3.76
N ALA A 353 24.97 -10.11 4.28
CA ALA A 353 26.10 -9.61 3.53
C ALA A 353 27.36 -10.37 3.96
N ASN A 354 28.26 -10.68 3.03
CA ASN A 354 29.48 -11.44 3.36
C ASN A 354 30.52 -10.57 4.08
N SER A 355 30.42 -9.24 3.94
CA SER A 355 31.27 -8.28 4.63
C SER A 355 30.52 -6.99 4.98
N SER A 356 31.07 -6.21 5.93
CA SER A 356 30.54 -4.88 6.26
C SER A 356 30.53 -3.95 5.05
N ASN A 357 31.61 -3.93 4.25
CA ASN A 357 31.69 -3.07 3.07
C ASN A 357 30.67 -3.45 1.99
N GLU A 358 30.51 -4.74 1.71
CA GLU A 358 29.47 -5.23 0.78
C GLU A 358 28.08 -4.83 1.26
N GLY A 359 27.78 -5.02 2.55
CA GLY A 359 26.50 -4.62 3.12
C GLY A 359 26.27 -3.10 3.06
N GLN A 360 27.32 -2.30 3.23
CA GLN A 360 27.23 -0.84 3.09
C GLN A 360 26.90 -0.45 1.65
N GLN A 361 27.55 -1.05 0.66
CA GLN A 361 27.28 -0.79 -0.75
C GLN A 361 25.87 -1.24 -1.15
N GLU A 362 25.46 -2.44 -0.74
CA GLU A 362 24.12 -2.98 -1.00
C GLU A 362 23.02 -2.10 -0.39
N PHE A 363 23.19 -1.69 0.87
CA PHE A 363 22.20 -0.85 1.53
C PHE A 363 22.16 0.58 0.97
N PHE A 364 23.32 1.15 0.61
CA PHE A 364 23.41 2.45 -0.07
C PHE A 364 22.75 2.43 -1.45
N ASN A 365 22.77 1.28 -2.13
CA ASN A 365 22.15 1.08 -3.43
C ASN A 365 20.61 1.26 -3.42
N ASN A 366 19.97 1.24 -2.25
CA ASN A 366 18.55 1.57 -2.11
C ASN A 366 18.20 2.98 -2.61
N LEU A 367 19.17 3.89 -2.74
CA LEU A 367 18.98 5.20 -3.39
C LEU A 367 18.38 5.08 -4.79
N GLN A 368 18.67 3.99 -5.54
CA GLN A 368 18.06 3.76 -6.84
C GLN A 368 16.53 3.59 -6.77
N GLN A 369 16.03 3.02 -5.67
CA GLN A 369 14.59 2.83 -5.42
C GLN A 369 13.93 4.07 -4.84
N TRP A 370 14.71 5.01 -4.32
CA TRP A 370 14.22 6.24 -3.69
C TRP A 370 14.32 7.46 -4.60
N ASN A 371 14.17 7.27 -5.92
CA ASN A 371 14.15 8.33 -6.92
C ASN A 371 15.40 9.26 -6.90
N PHE A 372 16.56 8.73 -6.51
CA PHE A 372 17.81 9.49 -6.49
C PHE A 372 18.32 9.87 -7.89
N PHE A 373 18.03 9.03 -8.89
CA PHE A 373 18.37 9.27 -10.28
C PHE A 373 17.13 9.68 -11.08
N LYS A 374 17.33 10.49 -12.13
CA LYS A 374 16.29 10.75 -13.13
C LYS A 374 15.90 9.45 -13.83
N GLU A 375 14.66 9.40 -14.30
CA GLU A 375 14.16 8.28 -15.10
C GLU A 375 15.08 8.00 -16.29
N ASN A 376 15.37 6.72 -16.57
CA ASN A 376 16.24 6.27 -17.65
C ASN A 376 17.65 6.90 -17.70
N SER A 377 18.18 7.34 -16.55
CA SER A 377 19.45 8.08 -16.47
C SER A 377 20.25 7.74 -15.21
N THR A 378 21.55 8.03 -15.24
CA THR A 378 22.47 8.08 -14.08
C THR A 378 22.64 9.49 -13.52
N ALA A 379 21.96 10.50 -14.09
CA ALA A 379 22.00 11.86 -13.58
C ALA A 379 21.17 11.99 -12.29
N PHE A 380 21.69 12.76 -11.33
CA PHE A 380 20.98 13.09 -10.08
C PHE A 380 19.60 13.71 -10.38
N ASN A 381 18.59 13.25 -9.66
CA ASN A 381 17.25 13.81 -9.69
C ASN A 381 17.18 15.02 -8.75
N PRO A 382 17.01 16.26 -9.26
CA PRO A 382 16.91 17.44 -8.41
C PRO A 382 15.72 17.36 -7.43
N ASP A 383 14.67 16.63 -7.79
CA ASP A 383 13.47 16.49 -6.99
C ASP A 383 13.60 15.46 -5.87
N PHE A 384 14.71 14.70 -5.78
CA PHE A 384 14.97 13.69 -4.74
C PHE A 384 14.59 14.19 -3.33
N TRP A 385 14.93 15.44 -3.02
CA TRP A 385 14.69 16.10 -1.74
C TRP A 385 13.24 16.50 -1.47
N GLU A 386 12.33 16.25 -2.40
CA GLU A 386 10.88 16.49 -2.34
C GLU A 386 10.06 15.22 -2.64
N THR A 387 10.71 14.05 -2.70
CA THR A 387 10.08 12.73 -2.92
C THR A 387 9.54 12.09 -1.63
N GLU A 388 9.18 10.80 -1.67
CA GLU A 388 8.67 9.99 -0.55
C GLU A 388 9.55 10.03 0.71
N LEU A 389 10.87 10.22 0.57
CA LEU A 389 11.73 10.40 1.74
C LEU A 389 11.44 11.71 2.48
N PHE A 390 11.04 12.77 1.77
CA PHE A 390 10.85 14.12 2.30
C PHE A 390 9.46 14.67 1.97
N GLU A 391 8.43 13.86 2.26
CA GLU A 391 7.05 14.26 2.03
C GLU A 391 6.65 15.47 2.87
N LYS A 392 5.86 16.35 2.26
CA LYS A 392 5.15 17.42 2.96
C LYS A 392 3.76 16.95 3.36
N VAL A 393 3.20 17.56 4.40
CA VAL A 393 1.81 17.34 4.80
C VAL A 393 0.91 17.90 3.68
N PRO A 394 0.10 17.07 3.01
CA PRO A 394 -0.75 17.50 1.91
C PRO A 394 -2.00 18.22 2.42
N ASP A 395 -2.60 19.05 1.56
CA ASP A 395 -3.96 19.55 1.77
C ASP A 395 -4.94 18.53 1.20
N LEU A 396 -5.47 17.65 2.06
CA LEU A 396 -6.36 16.55 1.65
C LEU A 396 -7.64 17.05 0.97
N ARG A 397 -8.05 18.31 1.17
CA ARG A 397 -9.21 18.89 0.48
C ARG A 397 -8.98 19.11 -1.02
N LYS A 398 -7.72 19.07 -1.47
CA LYS A 398 -7.34 19.14 -2.88
C LYS A 398 -7.16 17.76 -3.51
N ASP A 399 -7.34 16.70 -2.74
CA ASP A 399 -7.29 15.34 -3.27
C ASP A 399 -8.48 15.13 -4.23
N PRO A 400 -8.28 14.59 -5.44
CA PRO A 400 -9.36 14.32 -6.39
C PRO A 400 -10.48 13.45 -5.83
N ASP A 401 -10.17 12.59 -4.85
CA ASP A 401 -11.14 11.70 -4.23
C ASP A 401 -11.76 12.29 -2.95
N TRP A 402 -11.50 13.57 -2.62
CA TRP A 402 -12.06 14.22 -1.43
C TRP A 402 -13.59 14.20 -1.41
N GLU A 403 -14.27 14.42 -2.53
CA GLU A 403 -15.74 14.37 -2.58
C GLU A 403 -16.27 12.98 -2.25
N LYS A 404 -15.51 11.93 -2.59
CA LYS A 404 -15.90 10.53 -2.43
C LYS A 404 -15.56 9.97 -1.04
N TYR A 405 -14.39 10.30 -0.51
CA TYR A 405 -13.85 9.72 0.73
C TYR A 405 -13.46 10.75 1.78
N GLY A 406 -13.30 12.01 1.41
CA GLY A 406 -12.76 13.05 2.28
C GLY A 406 -13.60 13.30 3.53
N THR A 407 -14.92 13.45 3.37
CA THR A 407 -15.83 13.74 4.50
C THR A 407 -16.04 12.58 5.45
N SER A 408 -15.91 11.33 4.96
CA SER A 408 -16.19 10.12 5.73
C SER A 408 -14.93 9.45 6.30
N MET A 409 -13.79 9.53 5.62
CA MET A 409 -12.55 8.84 6.01
C MET A 409 -11.45 9.79 6.47
N TRP A 410 -11.29 10.95 5.83
CA TRP A 410 -10.11 11.80 6.03
C TRP A 410 -10.38 13.09 6.79
N LYS A 411 -11.63 13.40 7.11
CA LYS A 411 -12.05 14.67 7.72
C LYS A 411 -11.28 14.97 9.02
N THR A 412 -11.16 13.99 9.91
CA THR A 412 -10.43 14.15 11.18
C THR A 412 -8.93 14.39 10.93
N ASP A 413 -8.31 13.57 10.09
CA ASP A 413 -6.90 13.72 9.75
C ASP A 413 -6.64 15.08 9.12
N GLU A 414 -7.52 15.53 8.24
CA GLU A 414 -7.46 16.84 7.61
C GLU A 414 -7.47 17.95 8.66
N ILE A 415 -8.44 17.94 9.60
CA ILE A 415 -8.54 18.94 10.68
C ILE A 415 -7.26 18.97 11.53
N ASN A 416 -6.77 17.80 11.96
CA ASN A 416 -5.58 17.69 12.80
C ASN A 416 -4.29 18.07 12.04
N ASN A 417 -4.24 17.85 10.72
CA ASN A 417 -3.08 18.17 9.89
C ASN A 417 -3.07 19.60 9.36
N ARG A 418 -4.22 20.30 9.34
CA ARG A 418 -4.38 21.62 8.72
C ARG A 418 -3.33 22.65 9.16
N PRO A 419 -2.96 22.77 10.46
CA PRO A 419 -1.92 23.71 10.89
C PRO A 419 -0.52 23.41 10.33
N TYR A 420 -0.31 22.21 9.81
CA TYR A 420 1.00 21.70 9.37
C TYR A 420 1.11 21.53 7.86
N ILE A 421 0.07 21.86 7.08
CA ILE A 421 0.08 21.74 5.62
C ILE A 421 1.31 22.46 5.02
N GLY A 422 2.02 21.78 4.12
CA GLY A 422 3.23 22.28 3.47
C GLY A 422 4.51 22.14 4.29
N LEU A 423 4.43 21.83 5.59
CA LEU A 423 5.61 21.42 6.36
C LEU A 423 6.02 20.01 5.97
N TYR A 424 7.32 19.72 6.04
CA TYR A 424 7.80 18.34 5.94
C TYR A 424 7.23 17.50 7.08
N LYS A 425 6.76 16.28 6.77
CA LYS A 425 6.14 15.37 7.74
C LYS A 425 7.02 15.13 8.97
N ILE A 426 8.35 15.07 8.81
CA ILE A 426 9.31 14.92 9.92
C ILE A 426 9.17 16.07 10.95
N VAL A 427 9.02 17.30 10.47
CA VAL A 427 8.84 18.50 11.31
C VAL A 427 7.44 18.50 11.93
N ALA A 428 6.41 18.26 11.12
CA ALA A 428 5.02 18.22 11.58
C ALA A 428 4.80 17.15 12.67
N ASN A 429 5.33 15.95 12.48
CA ASN A 429 5.23 14.86 13.45
C ASN A 429 5.95 15.19 14.77
N ASN A 430 7.05 15.94 14.71
CA ASN A 430 7.73 16.40 15.92
C ASN A 430 6.88 17.43 16.68
N PHE A 431 6.33 18.42 16.00
CA PHE A 431 5.41 19.40 16.61
C PHE A 431 4.17 18.75 17.21
N LYS A 432 3.58 17.76 16.53
CA LYS A 432 2.47 16.99 17.10
C LYS A 432 2.85 16.24 18.36
N LYS A 433 4.01 15.57 18.39
CA LYS A 433 4.50 14.88 19.60
C LYS A 433 4.79 15.86 20.75
N GLU A 434 5.28 17.06 20.45
CA GLU A 434 5.45 18.12 21.46
C GLU A 434 4.07 18.56 22.00
N LEU A 435 3.10 18.84 21.11
CA LEU A 435 1.74 19.21 21.48
C LEU A 435 1.02 18.12 22.29
N GLU A 436 1.12 16.85 21.90
CA GLU A 436 0.56 15.70 22.62
C GLU A 436 1.10 15.61 24.05
N LYS A 437 2.41 15.81 24.24
CA LYS A 437 3.03 15.84 25.58
C LYS A 437 2.52 17.02 26.40
N GLU A 438 2.45 18.21 25.81
CA GLU A 438 1.92 19.38 26.49
C GLU A 438 0.45 19.23 26.86
N ASN A 439 -0.36 18.60 26.01
CA ASN A 439 -1.77 18.30 26.26
C ASN A 439 -1.90 17.27 27.38
N SER A 440 -1.11 16.19 27.37
CA SER A 440 -1.11 15.18 28.44
C SER A 440 -0.78 15.76 29.82
N ILE A 441 0.21 16.66 29.91
CA ILE A 441 0.55 17.36 31.16
C ILE A 441 -0.59 18.27 31.61
N PHE A 442 -1.17 19.02 30.67
CA PHE A 442 -2.29 19.92 30.94
C PHE A 442 -3.53 19.17 31.41
N ASP A 443 -3.89 18.07 30.72
CA ASP A 443 -5.01 17.19 31.06
C ASP A 443 -4.88 16.69 32.48
N LYS A 444 -3.72 16.12 32.83
CA LYS A 444 -3.47 15.62 34.18
C LYS A 444 -3.69 16.70 35.25
N SER A 445 -3.24 17.93 34.98
CA SER A 445 -3.43 19.06 35.90
C SER A 445 -4.90 19.46 36.03
N LYS A 446 -5.65 19.53 34.93
CA LYS A 446 -7.04 19.97 34.92
C LYS A 446 -8.01 18.90 35.42
N THR A 447 -7.77 17.63 35.10
CA THR A 447 -8.53 16.50 35.66
C THR A 447 -8.41 16.47 37.20
N ALA A 448 -7.22 16.73 37.77
CA ALA A 448 -7.06 16.81 39.22
C ALA A 448 -7.90 17.95 39.84
N LEU A 449 -7.99 19.10 39.17
CA LEU A 449 -8.79 20.24 39.63
C LEU A 449 -10.30 19.91 39.56
N PHE A 450 -10.77 19.35 38.45
CA PHE A 450 -12.16 18.90 38.31
C PHE A 450 -12.52 17.81 39.33
N ALA A 451 -11.63 16.83 39.55
CA ALA A 451 -11.84 15.78 40.54
C ALA A 451 -12.05 16.35 41.96
N GLN A 452 -11.25 17.34 42.36
CA GLN A 452 -11.43 18.03 43.65
C GLN A 452 -12.78 18.75 43.69
N PHE A 453 -13.10 19.52 42.66
CA PHE A 453 -14.39 20.22 42.54
C PHE A 453 -15.60 19.27 42.64
N TYR A 454 -15.53 18.10 41.98
CA TYR A 454 -16.60 17.10 42.02
C TYR A 454 -16.76 16.44 43.40
N GLN A 455 -15.66 16.25 44.13
CA GLN A 455 -15.73 15.79 45.52
C GLN A 455 -16.46 16.82 46.40
N ASP A 456 -16.14 18.10 46.25
CA ASP A 456 -16.76 19.18 47.02
C ASP A 456 -18.26 19.33 46.69
N LEU A 457 -18.63 19.26 45.41
CA LEU A 457 -20.03 19.26 44.95
C LEU A 457 -20.83 18.12 45.55
N LYS A 458 -20.28 16.90 45.52
CA LYS A 458 -20.92 15.71 46.09
C LYS A 458 -21.08 15.81 47.60
N ALA A 459 -20.10 16.37 48.30
CA ALA A 459 -20.17 16.58 49.74
C ALA A 459 -21.28 17.59 50.12
N LYS A 460 -21.45 18.66 49.34
CA LYS A 460 -22.42 19.73 49.62
C LYS A 460 -23.85 19.36 49.23
N ASN A 461 -24.04 18.64 48.13
CA ASN A 461 -25.37 18.23 47.69
C ASN A 461 -25.42 16.75 47.25
N PRO A 462 -25.31 15.81 48.20
CA PRO A 462 -25.27 14.38 47.88
C PRO A 462 -26.57 13.84 47.27
N GLN A 463 -27.68 14.59 47.37
CA GLN A 463 -28.97 14.21 46.76
C GLN A 463 -28.96 14.41 45.24
N ALA A 464 -28.40 15.53 44.79
CA ALA A 464 -28.29 15.85 43.36
C ALA A 464 -27.09 15.16 42.69
N TYR A 465 -25.99 14.95 43.42
CA TYR A 465 -24.72 14.46 42.88
C TYR A 465 -24.29 13.11 43.51
N GLN A 466 -25.14 12.08 43.42
CA GLN A 466 -24.83 10.77 43.98
C GLN A 466 -23.61 10.10 43.31
N LYS A 467 -23.58 10.12 41.97
CA LYS A 467 -22.46 9.64 41.15
C LYS A 467 -22.13 10.70 40.11
N ILE A 468 -20.83 10.90 39.89
CA ILE A 468 -20.29 11.80 38.88
C ILE A 468 -19.33 10.97 38.04
N SER A 469 -19.56 10.92 36.72
CA SER A 469 -18.68 10.26 35.76
C SER A 469 -18.22 11.30 34.73
N GLU A 470 -16.95 11.66 34.74
CA GLU A 470 -16.35 12.62 33.81
C GLU A 470 -15.98 11.98 32.46
N HIS A 471 -15.97 12.79 31.39
CA HIS A 471 -15.42 12.43 30.09
C HIS A 471 -14.10 13.17 29.81
N SER A 472 -13.48 12.91 28.66
CA SER A 472 -12.31 13.64 28.17
C SER A 472 -12.56 15.15 28.10
N LEU A 473 -11.54 15.92 28.46
CA LEU A 473 -11.57 17.38 28.44
C LEU A 473 -11.60 17.91 27.00
N ILE A 474 -12.27 19.04 26.80
CA ILE A 474 -12.41 19.72 25.52
C ILE A 474 -11.88 21.14 25.66
N TYR A 475 -10.88 21.49 24.86
CA TYR A 475 -10.23 22.80 24.94
C TYR A 475 -9.53 23.16 23.61
N PRO A 476 -9.32 24.46 23.34
CA PRO A 476 -8.50 24.92 22.22
C PRO A 476 -7.01 24.73 22.52
N THR A 477 -6.17 24.72 21.49
CA THR A 477 -4.70 24.56 21.60
C THR A 477 -4.04 25.59 22.51
N ASN A 478 -4.58 26.83 22.59
CA ASN A 478 -4.07 27.87 23.50
C ASN A 478 -4.49 27.67 24.97
N LYS A 479 -5.29 26.64 25.27
CA LYS A 479 -5.70 26.22 26.61
C LYS A 479 -6.44 27.32 27.41
N SER A 480 -7.03 28.30 26.72
CA SER A 480 -7.67 29.45 27.38
C SER A 480 -8.95 29.09 28.13
N ILE A 481 -9.61 28.01 27.75
CA ILE A 481 -10.91 27.55 28.25
C ILE A 481 -10.86 26.02 28.30
N VAL A 482 -11.40 25.41 29.35
CA VAL A 482 -11.51 23.96 29.46
C VAL A 482 -12.93 23.60 29.77
N LEU A 483 -13.52 22.75 28.94
CA LEU A 483 -14.85 22.20 29.09
C LEU A 483 -14.74 20.71 29.48
N ASN A 484 -15.41 20.30 30.54
CA ASN A 484 -15.51 18.91 30.95
C ASN A 484 -16.97 18.46 30.87
N PRO A 485 -17.31 17.58 29.91
CA PRO A 485 -18.59 16.89 29.89
C PRO A 485 -18.65 15.87 31.03
N THR A 486 -19.78 15.87 31.74
CA THR A 486 -19.91 15.11 32.99
C THR A 486 -21.32 14.54 33.12
N LEU A 487 -21.41 13.23 33.34
CA LEU A 487 -22.66 12.55 33.65
C LEU A 487 -22.91 12.57 35.16
N ILE A 488 -24.06 13.11 35.55
CA ILE A 488 -24.49 13.22 36.94
C ILE A 488 -25.64 12.26 37.17
N THR A 489 -25.51 11.39 38.17
CA THR A 489 -26.62 10.57 38.66
C THR A 489 -27.09 11.12 40.00
N SER A 490 -28.37 11.48 40.07
CA SER A 490 -29.03 11.86 41.33
C SER A 490 -29.48 10.63 42.11
N LYS A 491 -29.87 10.83 43.38
CA LYS A 491 -30.26 9.73 44.28
C LYS A 491 -31.47 8.92 43.78
N ASP A 492 -32.35 9.53 43.00
CA ASP A 492 -33.49 8.85 42.35
C ASP A 492 -33.10 8.11 41.06
N GLY A 493 -31.80 8.01 40.76
CA GLY A 493 -31.25 7.29 39.62
C GLY A 493 -31.36 8.02 38.28
N LYS A 494 -31.84 9.28 38.25
CA LYS A 494 -31.87 10.06 37.02
C LYS A 494 -30.44 10.43 36.61
N LYS A 495 -30.11 10.19 35.34
CA LYS A 495 -28.80 10.53 34.76
C LYS A 495 -28.95 11.70 33.81
N THR A 496 -28.16 12.75 34.00
CA THR A 496 -28.15 13.94 33.12
C THR A 496 -26.72 14.34 32.74
N ILE A 497 -26.53 14.79 31.51
CA ILE A 497 -25.25 15.38 31.06
C ILE A 497 -25.21 16.84 31.48
N HIS A 498 -24.11 17.21 32.13
CA HIS A 498 -23.76 18.56 32.50
C HIS A 498 -22.39 18.91 31.93
N TYR A 499 -22.11 20.19 31.81
CA TYR A 499 -20.88 20.71 31.22
C TYR A 499 -20.25 21.70 32.17
N PHE A 500 -19.06 21.39 32.69
CA PHE A 500 -18.34 22.28 33.59
C PHE A 500 -17.18 22.96 32.88
N VAL A 501 -16.98 24.25 33.15
CA VAL A 501 -16.02 25.11 32.46
C VAL A 501 -15.05 25.74 33.44
N ILE A 502 -13.77 25.71 33.10
CA ILE A 502 -12.72 26.47 33.76
C ILE A 502 -12.11 27.43 32.76
N LEU A 503 -11.95 28.70 33.15
CA LEU A 503 -11.25 29.71 32.36
C LEU A 503 -9.80 29.79 32.83
N ALA A 504 -8.83 29.90 31.93
CA ALA A 504 -7.40 29.77 32.25
C ALA A 504 -6.89 30.72 33.37
N ASN A 505 -7.52 31.89 33.51
CA ASN A 505 -7.13 32.91 34.49
C ASN A 505 -8.00 32.89 35.77
N GLN A 506 -8.81 31.86 35.96
CA GLN A 506 -9.75 31.76 37.08
C GLN A 506 -9.73 30.35 37.66
N ASN A 507 -9.79 30.26 38.98
CA ASN A 507 -9.97 28.97 39.67
C ASN A 507 -11.44 28.59 39.86
N ASN A 508 -12.35 29.49 39.48
CA ASN A 508 -13.79 29.27 39.61
C ASN A 508 -14.24 28.32 38.50
N VAL A 509 -15.11 27.37 38.88
CA VAL A 509 -15.75 26.45 37.95
C VAL A 509 -17.14 26.99 37.63
N PHE A 510 -17.45 27.04 36.35
CA PHE A 510 -18.75 27.45 35.84
C PHE A 510 -19.50 26.25 35.30
N GLU A 511 -20.83 26.29 35.33
CA GLU A 511 -21.68 25.39 34.57
C GLU A 511 -22.07 26.08 33.26
N TRP A 512 -21.87 25.37 32.15
CA TRP A 512 -22.27 25.84 30.83
C TRP A 512 -23.73 25.47 30.57
N THR A 513 -24.58 26.50 30.56
CA THR A 513 -26.05 26.40 30.53
C THR A 513 -26.65 26.59 29.15
N TYR A 514 -25.83 26.54 28.09
CA TYR A 514 -26.34 26.68 26.71
C TYR A 514 -27.24 25.50 26.32
N PHE A 515 -26.91 24.29 26.77
CA PHE A 515 -27.76 23.12 26.63
C PHE A 515 -28.51 22.87 27.93
N GLU A 516 -29.80 22.58 27.81
CA GLU A 516 -30.56 22.00 28.91
C GLU A 516 -30.03 20.59 29.24
N PRO A 517 -29.96 20.18 30.53
CA PRO A 517 -29.46 18.87 30.91
C PRO A 517 -30.26 17.74 30.23
N LYS A 518 -29.59 17.00 29.33
CA LYS A 518 -30.20 15.89 28.58
C LYS A 518 -30.20 14.63 29.44
N LYS A 519 -31.36 13.97 29.53
CA LYS A 519 -31.50 12.67 30.23
C LYS A 519 -30.88 11.55 29.40
N ILE A 520 -30.09 10.71 30.04
CA ILE A 520 -29.41 9.57 29.40
C ILE A 520 -29.82 8.27 30.08
N THR A 521 -29.94 7.19 29.31
CA THR A 521 -30.25 5.85 29.82
C THR A 521 -28.99 5.04 30.13
N ASP A 522 -27.95 5.18 29.31
CA ASP A 522 -26.67 4.48 29.41
C ASP A 522 -25.61 5.31 30.21
N ASP A 523 -24.61 4.63 30.77
CA ASP A 523 -23.38 5.25 31.30
C ASP A 523 -22.39 5.60 30.17
N LEU A 524 -22.57 5.07 28.95
CA LEU A 524 -21.83 5.48 27.75
C LEU A 524 -22.52 6.68 27.09
N TYR A 525 -22.00 7.89 27.33
CA TYR A 525 -22.63 9.15 26.89
C TYR A 525 -21.76 9.99 25.94
N GLY A 526 -20.58 9.50 25.53
CA GLY A 526 -19.65 10.24 24.68
C GLY A 526 -20.23 10.61 23.31
N SER A 527 -21.03 9.74 22.69
CA SER A 527 -21.71 10.04 21.41
C SER A 527 -22.69 11.20 21.55
N GLU A 528 -23.40 11.28 22.67
CA GLU A 528 -24.37 12.36 22.95
C GLU A 528 -23.68 13.71 23.14
N VAL A 529 -22.48 13.71 23.72
CA VAL A 529 -21.63 14.91 23.78
C VAL A 529 -21.20 15.34 22.37
N VAL A 530 -20.78 14.39 21.53
CA VAL A 530 -20.44 14.68 20.13
C VAL A 530 -21.65 15.22 19.38
N ASP A 531 -22.84 14.65 19.53
CA ASP A 531 -24.06 15.12 18.87
C ASP A 531 -24.44 16.54 19.31
N GLN A 532 -24.33 16.86 20.60
CA GLN A 532 -24.60 18.21 21.11
C GLN A 532 -23.58 19.23 20.58
N ILE A 533 -22.28 18.93 20.64
CA ILE A 533 -21.23 19.86 20.21
C ILE A 533 -21.19 19.98 18.68
N SER A 534 -21.39 18.88 17.94
CA SER A 534 -21.40 18.88 16.47
C SER A 534 -22.54 19.70 15.86
N GLY A 535 -23.63 19.91 16.60
CA GLY A 535 -24.68 20.86 16.24
C GLY A 535 -24.22 22.34 16.23
N LEU A 536 -23.07 22.66 16.83
CA LEU A 536 -22.54 24.03 16.93
C LEU A 536 -21.22 24.23 16.18
N THR A 537 -20.41 23.17 16.03
CA THR A 537 -19.07 23.21 15.42
C THR A 537 -18.69 21.84 14.88
N ASP A 538 -17.91 21.77 13.80
CA ASP A 538 -17.42 20.50 13.26
C ASP A 538 -16.34 19.89 14.17
N TRP A 539 -16.71 18.98 15.08
CA TRP A 539 -15.79 18.38 16.05
C TRP A 539 -16.26 17.01 16.56
N ASN A 540 -15.29 16.15 16.92
CA ASN A 540 -15.49 14.92 17.69
C ASN A 540 -14.23 14.61 18.53
N PHE A 541 -14.29 13.57 19.37
CA PHE A 541 -13.17 13.18 20.25
C PHE A 541 -11.92 12.63 19.52
N SER A 542 -11.95 12.46 18.19
CA SER A 542 -10.77 12.13 17.40
C SER A 542 -9.99 13.37 16.95
N VAL A 543 -10.53 14.58 17.17
CA VAL A 543 -9.84 15.85 16.93
C VAL A 543 -9.08 16.26 18.19
N ASP A 544 -7.77 16.49 18.08
CA ASP A 544 -6.87 16.67 19.23
C ASP A 544 -7.27 17.84 20.15
N ASN A 545 -7.71 18.96 19.55
CA ASN A 545 -8.17 20.15 20.26
C ASN A 545 -9.33 20.81 19.49
N LEU A 546 -10.29 21.42 20.19
CA LEU A 546 -11.37 22.19 19.56
C LEU A 546 -10.90 23.61 19.26
N ASN A 547 -10.34 23.82 18.07
CA ASN A 547 -9.73 25.08 17.64
C ASN A 547 -10.68 26.07 16.93
N ASP A 548 -11.99 25.90 17.09
CA ASP A 548 -12.99 26.86 16.59
C ASP A 548 -13.22 27.98 17.63
N MET A 549 -12.53 29.11 17.45
CA MET A 549 -12.69 30.27 18.34
C MET A 549 -14.04 30.97 18.19
N ASP A 550 -14.73 30.80 17.06
CA ASP A 550 -16.08 31.34 16.88
C ASP A 550 -17.07 30.56 17.74
N PHE A 551 -16.94 29.23 17.81
CA PHE A 551 -17.68 28.40 18.75
C PHE A 551 -17.49 28.89 20.19
N TRP A 552 -16.24 29.02 20.63
CA TRP A 552 -15.92 29.44 22.00
C TRP A 552 -16.49 30.83 22.32
N LYS A 553 -16.38 31.80 21.41
CA LYS A 553 -16.86 33.17 21.62
C LYS A 553 -18.39 33.28 21.60
N LYS A 554 -19.06 32.58 20.69
CA LYS A 554 -20.52 32.71 20.47
C LYS A 554 -21.33 31.89 21.45
N TYR A 555 -20.88 30.67 21.77
CA TYR A 555 -21.69 29.71 22.52
C TYR A 555 -21.23 29.52 23.97
N VAL A 556 -19.96 29.79 24.29
CA VAL A 556 -19.42 29.59 25.66
C VAL A 556 -19.17 30.93 26.36
N LEU A 557 -18.37 31.81 25.74
CA LEU A 557 -17.86 33.04 26.36
C LEU A 557 -18.71 34.29 26.06
N LEU A 558 -19.87 34.16 25.42
CA LEU A 558 -20.69 35.32 25.07
C LEU A 558 -21.06 36.11 26.32
N GLN A 559 -20.76 37.40 26.33
CA GLN A 559 -21.10 38.30 27.44
C GLN A 559 -22.26 39.22 27.08
N ALA A 560 -23.13 39.47 28.05
CA ALA A 560 -24.18 40.48 28.02
C ALA A 560 -24.13 41.25 29.35
N ASP A 561 -24.13 42.57 29.30
CA ASP A 561 -24.08 43.45 30.48
C ASP A 561 -22.93 43.14 31.46
N GLY A 562 -21.76 42.80 30.92
CA GLY A 562 -20.55 42.49 31.70
C GLY A 562 -20.57 41.13 32.42
N LYS A 563 -21.57 40.27 32.14
CA LYS A 563 -21.68 38.91 32.67
C LYS A 563 -21.69 37.89 31.54
N TYR A 564 -21.22 36.67 31.80
CA TYR A 564 -21.35 35.57 30.85
C TYR A 564 -22.82 35.18 30.71
N LYS A 565 -23.31 35.11 29.48
CA LYS A 565 -24.69 34.77 29.15
C LYS A 565 -25.00 33.29 29.43
N TYR A 566 -24.03 32.41 29.20
CA TYR A 566 -24.20 30.95 29.27
C TYR A 566 -23.35 30.28 30.35
N LEU A 567 -22.62 31.04 31.17
CA LEU A 567 -21.81 30.49 32.26
C LEU A 567 -22.37 30.92 33.61
N SER A 568 -22.81 29.94 34.40
CA SER A 568 -23.28 30.13 35.76
C SER A 568 -22.18 29.71 36.72
N GLU A 569 -21.70 30.62 37.58
CA GLU A 569 -20.68 30.27 38.57
C GLU A 569 -21.23 29.24 39.56
N VAL A 570 -20.55 28.08 39.65
CA VAL A 570 -20.91 27.04 40.61
C VAL A 570 -20.20 27.38 41.91
N ARG A 571 -20.91 28.07 42.80
CA ARG A 571 -20.34 28.47 44.09
C ARG A 571 -20.04 27.24 44.93
N GLN A 572 -18.73 26.98 45.06
CA GLN A 572 -18.07 26.85 46.34
C GLN A 572 -18.84 26.04 47.35
#